data_AF-A0A444XIT9-F1
#
_entry.id   AF-A0A444XIT9-F1
#
_cell.length_a   1.000
_cell.length_b   1.000
_cell.length_c   1.000
_cell.angle_alpha   90.00
_cell.angle_beta   90.00
_cell.angle_gamma   90.00
#
_symmetry.space_group_name_H-M   'P 1'
#
loop_
_entity.id
_entity.type
_entity.pdbx_description
1 polymer ?
#
loop_
_entity_poly.entity_id
_entity_poly.type
_entity_poly.pdbx_seq_one_letter_code
_entity_poly.pdbx_strand_id
1 'polypeptide(L)'
;MAAALMSPTPFFRRFLTQRSKPTISCCSHSFKFKRQYTSVMIVPTGIGAAIGGYAGDALPVARALSTVVDCLITHPNVLNAAMLYWPMTNTLYVEGYALDRFAEGLWALQPVHQNRVGIVLDAGIEEDLRLRHLQVADAARASLGLPIIEYIVTDTPLEVEKWIDPETGKSTGRIRHPDSLIRAVRNLVNRSKVNAIAVVGRFPDDDTDDVDDYRLGMGVDLLAGVEAVISHLVVKEFKIPCAHAPAMSPLTMSLSLSPKSAAEEVGKLWIANNFIFGGSMTLEFGN
;
A
#
# COMPACT_ATOMS: atom_id res chain seq x y z
N MET A 1 27.01 -67.15 -22.60
CA MET A 1 27.21 -66.58 -23.94
C MET A 1 27.39 -65.08 -23.77
N ALA A 2 28.53 -64.43 -24.01
CA ALA A 2 29.88 -64.82 -24.40
C ALA A 2 30.85 -63.90 -23.63
N ALA A 3 32.05 -64.40 -23.33
CA ALA A 3 33.12 -63.68 -22.65
C ALA A 3 34.39 -63.71 -23.51
N ALA A 4 35.26 -62.71 -23.27
CA ALA A 4 36.70 -62.67 -23.58
C ALA A 4 37.10 -62.59 -25.08
N LEU A 5 38.21 -61.97 -25.52
CA LEU A 5 39.37 -61.25 -24.97
C LEU A 5 40.15 -60.68 -26.20
N MET A 6 40.95 -59.62 -26.02
CA MET A 6 42.34 -59.43 -26.54
C MET A 6 42.70 -57.94 -26.77
N SER A 7 43.85 -57.56 -26.21
CA SER A 7 44.59 -56.29 -26.23
C SER A 7 45.71 -56.27 -27.30
N PRO A 8 46.70 -55.33 -27.30
CA PRO A 8 46.68 -53.88 -27.58
C PRO A 8 47.72 -53.48 -28.67
N THR A 9 47.80 -52.20 -29.08
CA THR A 9 49.07 -51.57 -29.56
C THR A 9 49.06 -50.03 -29.38
N PRO A 10 50.23 -49.37 -29.24
CA PRO A 10 50.34 -48.02 -28.71
C PRO A 10 50.63 -46.95 -29.79
N PHE A 11 50.24 -45.70 -29.56
CA PHE A 11 50.89 -44.57 -30.24
C PHE A 11 51.01 -43.34 -29.33
N PHE A 12 52.25 -42.88 -29.19
CA PHE A 12 52.72 -41.70 -28.48
C PHE A 12 51.97 -40.43 -28.90
N ARG A 13 51.64 -39.56 -27.94
CA ARG A 13 51.91 -38.11 -28.12
C ARG A 13 52.15 -37.37 -26.80
N ARG A 14 53.21 -36.58 -26.90
CA ARG A 14 54.01 -35.86 -25.91
C ARG A 14 53.28 -34.66 -25.32
N PHE A 15 53.53 -34.41 -24.03
CA PHE A 15 53.20 -33.19 -23.32
C PHE A 15 53.71 -31.92 -24.03
N LEU A 16 52.87 -30.89 -24.08
CA LEU A 16 53.30 -29.48 -24.16
C LEU A 16 52.49 -28.67 -23.15
N THR A 17 53.14 -28.32 -22.04
CA THR A 17 52.66 -27.37 -21.04
C THR A 17 52.93 -25.95 -21.54
N GLN A 18 51.88 -25.19 -21.86
CA GLN A 18 52.00 -23.74 -22.03
C GLN A 18 51.62 -23.03 -20.73
N ARG A 19 52.61 -22.37 -20.12
CA ARG A 19 52.45 -21.46 -18.98
C ARG A 19 51.68 -20.22 -19.44
N SER A 20 50.50 -19.99 -18.89
CA SER A 20 49.81 -18.70 -18.98
C SER A 20 50.45 -17.71 -17.99
N LYS A 21 50.81 -16.51 -18.49
CA LYS A 21 51.19 -15.37 -17.64
C LYS A 21 49.93 -14.75 -17.05
N PRO A 22 49.92 -14.32 -15.76
CA PRO A 22 48.77 -13.60 -15.23
C PRO A 22 48.80 -12.16 -15.77
N THR A 23 47.75 -11.78 -16.48
CA THR A 23 47.48 -10.38 -16.82
C THR A 23 46.92 -9.70 -15.57
N ILE A 24 47.69 -8.80 -14.97
CA ILE A 24 47.21 -7.93 -13.89
C ILE A 24 46.28 -6.90 -14.54
N SER A 25 44.97 -7.05 -14.32
CA SER A 25 43.98 -6.04 -14.67
C SER A 25 43.89 -5.02 -13.54
N CYS A 26 44.39 -3.82 -13.79
CA CYS A 26 44.30 -2.68 -12.89
C CYS A 26 42.89 -2.07 -12.97
N CYS A 27 41.91 -2.68 -12.32
CA CYS A 27 40.65 -2.01 -11.99
C CYS A 27 40.66 -1.62 -10.51
N SER A 28 41.35 -0.53 -10.18
CA SER A 28 41.06 0.20 -8.94
C SER A 28 39.75 0.95 -9.11
N HIS A 29 38.62 0.22 -9.15
CA HIS A 29 37.33 0.81 -8.90
C HIS A 29 37.28 1.13 -7.41
N SER A 30 37.61 2.38 -7.08
CA SER A 30 37.19 2.98 -5.82
C SER A 30 35.66 2.95 -5.83
N PHE A 31 35.08 1.91 -5.25
CA PHE A 31 33.68 1.93 -4.83
C PHE A 31 33.57 2.98 -3.73
N LYS A 32 33.49 4.25 -4.11
CA LYS A 32 32.85 5.25 -3.25
C LYS A 32 31.42 4.74 -3.11
N PHE A 33 31.07 4.22 -1.95
CA PHE A 33 29.70 3.93 -1.57
C PHE A 33 28.89 5.22 -1.75
N LYS A 34 28.28 5.40 -2.92
CA LYS A 34 27.36 6.50 -3.16
C LYS A 34 26.16 6.18 -2.27
N ARG A 35 25.96 7.01 -1.24
CA ARG A 35 24.79 6.88 -0.36
C ARG A 35 23.56 6.99 -1.25
N GLN A 36 22.64 6.03 -1.16
CA GLN A 36 21.38 6.09 -1.87
C GLN A 36 20.66 7.39 -1.51
N TYR A 37 20.16 8.09 -2.52
CA TYR A 37 19.33 9.27 -2.34
C TYR A 37 17.89 8.83 -2.10
N THR A 38 17.54 8.69 -0.83
CA THR A 38 16.16 8.46 -0.40
C THR A 38 15.48 9.79 -0.11
N SER A 39 14.26 9.98 -0.62
CA SER A 39 13.43 11.15 -0.33
C SER A 39 12.07 10.71 0.20
N VAL A 40 11.48 11.54 1.06
CA VAL A 40 10.12 11.36 1.56
C VAL A 40 9.22 12.43 0.93
N MET A 41 8.13 12.02 0.29
CA MET A 41 7.09 12.90 -0.23
C MET A 41 5.83 12.73 0.61
N ILE A 42 5.31 13.83 1.13
CA ILE A 42 4.07 13.86 1.91
C ILE A 42 3.18 14.94 1.31
N VAL A 43 1.94 14.58 1.06
CA VAL A 43 0.86 15.51 0.69
C VAL A 43 -0.23 15.44 1.75
N PRO A 44 -0.60 16.55 2.42
CA PRO A 44 -1.74 16.54 3.33
C PRO A 44 -3.04 16.30 2.55
N THR A 45 -4.02 15.66 3.16
CA THR A 45 -5.35 15.49 2.56
C THR A 45 -6.14 16.81 2.59
N GLY A 46 -6.92 17.07 1.54
CA GLY A 46 -7.81 18.23 1.44
C GLY A 46 -7.16 19.54 0.99
N ILE A 47 -7.76 20.66 1.40
CA ILE A 47 -7.43 22.01 0.91
C ILE A 47 -6.17 22.57 1.57
N GLY A 48 -5.33 23.24 0.79
CA GLY A 48 -4.13 23.94 1.27
C GLY A 48 -2.82 23.46 0.66
N ALA A 49 -2.80 22.29 0.03
CA ALA A 49 -1.70 21.88 -0.84
C ALA A 49 -1.87 22.52 -2.23
N ALA A 50 -0.80 23.12 -2.75
CA ALA A 50 -0.81 23.61 -4.14
C ALA A 50 -0.83 22.46 -5.16
N ILE A 51 -0.35 21.28 -4.74
CA ILE A 51 -0.28 20.05 -5.52
C ILE A 51 -0.72 18.93 -4.59
N GLY A 52 -1.70 18.13 -5.01
CA GLY A 52 -2.20 17.06 -4.18
C GLY A 52 -3.41 17.45 -3.34
N GLY A 53 -3.90 16.51 -2.53
CA GLY A 53 -4.99 16.72 -1.58
C GLY A 53 -6.33 16.16 -2.05
N TYR A 54 -6.41 15.71 -3.31
CA TYR A 54 -7.52 14.97 -3.89
C TYR A 54 -7.04 13.59 -4.35
N ALA A 55 -7.95 12.71 -4.76
CA ALA A 55 -7.61 11.35 -5.18
C ALA A 55 -6.59 11.30 -6.33
N GLY A 56 -5.31 11.18 -5.97
CA GLY A 56 -4.18 10.90 -6.85
C GLY A 56 -3.77 12.04 -7.78
N ASP A 57 -4.18 13.28 -7.49
CA ASP A 57 -3.69 14.47 -8.20
C ASP A 57 -2.21 14.80 -7.89
N ALA A 58 -1.64 14.16 -6.86
CA ALA A 58 -0.20 14.19 -6.56
C ALA A 58 0.63 13.12 -7.31
N LEU A 59 -0.01 12.14 -7.95
CA LEU A 59 0.67 11.04 -8.64
C LEU A 59 1.68 11.52 -9.71
N PRO A 60 1.37 12.52 -10.57
CA PRO A 60 2.35 13.02 -11.55
C PRO A 60 3.61 13.60 -10.90
N VAL A 61 3.49 14.23 -9.73
CA VAL A 61 4.64 14.80 -9.01
C VAL A 61 5.46 13.72 -8.34
N ALA A 62 4.81 12.72 -7.74
CA ALA A 62 5.52 11.55 -7.22
C ALA A 62 6.31 10.83 -8.31
N ARG A 63 5.72 10.68 -9.51
CA ARG A 63 6.42 10.12 -10.68
C ARG A 63 7.61 10.96 -11.11
N ALA A 64 7.48 12.29 -11.14
CA ALA A 64 8.60 13.14 -11.47
C ALA A 64 9.75 13.00 -10.45
N LEU A 65 9.42 13.00 -9.16
CA LEU A 65 10.39 12.82 -8.08
C LEU A 65 11.06 11.44 -8.13
N SER A 66 10.29 10.38 -8.42
CA SER A 66 10.82 9.01 -8.52
C SER A 66 11.87 8.86 -9.62
N THR A 67 11.95 9.76 -10.62
CA THR A 67 13.01 9.74 -11.64
C THR A 67 14.35 10.31 -11.16
N VAL A 68 14.33 11.07 -10.06
CA VAL A 68 15.51 11.79 -9.53
C VAL A 68 16.13 11.06 -8.34
N VAL A 69 15.30 10.37 -7.55
CA VAL A 69 15.72 9.69 -6.30
C VAL A 69 16.00 8.22 -6.54
N ASP A 70 16.90 7.64 -5.74
CA ASP A 70 17.12 6.19 -5.74
C ASP A 70 15.95 5.46 -5.07
N CYS A 71 15.31 6.09 -4.08
CA CYS A 71 14.14 5.57 -3.38
C CYS A 71 13.20 6.72 -2.97
N LEU A 72 11.92 6.61 -3.34
CA LEU A 72 10.87 7.51 -2.88
C LEU A 72 10.03 6.83 -1.81
N ILE A 73 9.92 7.44 -0.64
CA ILE A 73 9.00 7.03 0.42
C ILE A 73 7.81 7.98 0.37
N THR A 74 6.59 7.44 0.38
CA THR A 74 5.37 8.25 0.36
C THR A 74 4.24 7.52 1.08
N HIS A 75 3.10 8.19 1.23
CA HIS A 75 1.89 7.60 1.79
C HIS A 75 0.81 7.36 0.72
N PRO A 76 -0.20 6.51 1.00
CA PRO A 76 -1.19 6.08 0.01
C PRO A 76 -1.95 7.21 -0.69
N ASN A 77 -2.27 8.31 0.00
CA ASN A 77 -3.15 9.35 -0.59
C ASN A 77 -2.43 10.16 -1.69
N VAL A 78 -1.09 10.09 -1.77
CA VAL A 78 -0.33 10.68 -2.88
C VAL A 78 -0.58 9.93 -4.20
N LEU A 79 -0.82 8.63 -4.13
CA LEU A 79 -0.79 7.72 -5.27
C LEU A 79 -2.14 7.07 -5.55
N ASN A 80 -3.07 7.17 -4.62
CA ASN A 80 -4.41 6.63 -4.75
C ASN A 80 -5.30 7.53 -5.62
N ALA A 81 -5.20 7.38 -6.94
CA ALA A 81 -6.16 7.90 -7.92
C ALA A 81 -7.30 6.89 -8.14
N ALA A 82 -7.90 6.37 -7.06
CA ALA A 82 -8.86 5.26 -7.10
C ALA A 82 -8.37 4.08 -7.95
N MET A 83 -8.91 3.80 -9.13
CA MET A 83 -8.43 2.70 -10.00
C MET A 83 -7.26 3.07 -10.93
N LEU A 84 -6.87 4.35 -11.00
CA LEU A 84 -5.81 4.84 -11.89
C LEU A 84 -4.42 4.67 -11.27
N TYR A 85 -4.02 3.41 -11.07
CA TYR A 85 -2.71 3.04 -10.54
C TYR A 85 -1.58 3.24 -11.57
N TRP A 86 -0.42 3.71 -11.10
CA TRP A 86 0.82 3.75 -11.88
C TRP A 86 1.97 3.05 -11.15
N PRO A 87 2.56 1.98 -11.72
CA PRO A 87 3.65 1.28 -11.06
C PRO A 87 4.95 2.10 -11.06
N MET A 88 5.55 2.23 -9.89
CA MET A 88 6.88 2.84 -9.69
C MET A 88 7.75 1.86 -8.92
N THR A 89 8.85 1.42 -9.54
CA THR A 89 9.70 0.33 -9.00
C THR A 89 10.56 0.74 -7.81
N ASN A 90 10.81 2.04 -7.65
CA ASN A 90 11.63 2.60 -6.57
C ASN A 90 10.81 3.42 -5.56
N THR A 91 9.49 3.18 -5.49
CA THR A 91 8.61 3.87 -4.54
C THR A 91 8.08 2.91 -3.48
N LEU A 92 8.18 3.33 -2.22
CA LEU A 92 7.78 2.58 -1.04
C LEU A 92 6.66 3.32 -0.31
N TYR A 93 5.69 2.56 0.19
CA TYR A 93 4.47 3.10 0.79
C TYR A 93 4.48 2.89 2.29
N VAL A 94 4.25 3.97 3.03
CA VAL A 94 4.15 3.97 4.49
C VAL A 94 2.83 4.60 4.89
N GLU A 95 2.11 3.95 5.81
CA GLU A 95 0.98 4.57 6.48
C GLU A 95 1.44 5.80 7.30
N GLY A 96 0.59 6.80 7.46
CA GLY A 96 0.96 8.10 8.05
C GLY A 96 1.60 8.00 9.44
N TYR A 97 1.02 7.24 10.36
CA TYR A 97 1.59 7.07 11.70
C TYR A 97 2.93 6.33 11.68
N ALA A 98 3.07 5.30 10.86
CA ALA A 98 4.36 4.65 10.67
C ALA A 98 5.43 5.59 10.12
N LEU A 99 5.03 6.51 9.22
CA LEU A 99 5.93 7.52 8.66
C LEU A 99 6.37 8.54 9.72
N ASP A 100 5.46 8.95 10.60
CA ASP A 100 5.79 9.80 11.76
C ASP A 100 6.82 9.12 12.66
N ARG A 101 6.61 7.84 13.01
CA ARG A 101 7.55 7.10 13.87
C ARG A 101 8.90 6.86 13.21
N PHE A 102 8.92 6.68 11.89
CA PHE A 102 10.15 6.64 11.11
C PHE A 102 10.89 7.99 11.14
N ALA A 103 10.17 9.10 10.95
CA ALA A 103 10.76 10.44 10.97
C ALA A 103 11.29 10.83 12.37
N GLU A 104 10.63 10.36 13.44
CA GLU A 104 11.10 10.50 14.83
C GLU A 104 12.33 9.60 15.14
N GLY A 105 12.72 8.70 14.23
CA GLY A 105 13.81 7.75 14.44
C GLY A 105 13.48 6.61 15.40
N LEU A 106 12.20 6.41 15.72
CA LEU A 106 11.75 5.32 16.60
C LEU A 106 11.62 4.00 15.84
N TRP A 107 11.18 4.06 14.58
CA TRP A 107 10.96 2.88 13.74
C TRP A 107 11.90 2.88 12.53
N ALA A 108 12.22 1.69 12.05
CA ALA A 108 12.89 1.48 10.78
C ALA A 108 11.90 0.94 9.74
N LEU A 109 12.19 1.21 8.48
CA LEU A 109 11.39 0.74 7.35
C LEU A 109 12.18 -0.33 6.60
N GLN A 110 11.58 -1.50 6.41
CA GLN A 110 12.15 -2.59 5.64
C GLN A 110 11.36 -2.81 4.35
N PRO A 111 11.99 -2.62 3.17
CA PRO A 111 11.41 -3.03 1.91
C PRO A 111 11.16 -4.53 1.90
N VAL A 112 9.96 -4.93 1.46
CA VAL A 112 9.61 -6.34 1.27
C VAL A 112 9.15 -6.57 -0.16
N HIS A 113 9.33 -7.80 -0.64
CA HIS A 113 8.87 -8.18 -1.96
C HIS A 113 7.34 -8.19 -2.03
N GLN A 114 6.69 -8.81 -1.03
CA GLN A 114 5.24 -8.92 -0.92
C GLN A 114 4.82 -9.08 0.54
N ASN A 115 3.70 -8.45 0.92
CA ASN A 115 3.04 -8.65 2.20
C ASN A 115 1.91 -9.67 2.09
N ARG A 116 1.79 -10.55 3.08
CA ARG A 116 0.66 -11.46 3.32
C ARG A 116 -0.50 -10.65 3.92
N VAL A 117 -1.50 -10.36 3.11
CA VAL A 117 -2.58 -9.43 3.49
C VAL A 117 -3.76 -10.16 4.11
N GLY A 118 -4.21 -9.68 5.27
CA GLY A 118 -5.51 -10.04 5.87
C GLY A 118 -6.54 -8.93 5.65
N ILE A 119 -7.80 -9.30 5.43
CA ILE A 119 -8.89 -8.33 5.22
C ILE A 119 -9.82 -8.33 6.42
N VAL A 120 -10.10 -7.17 6.98
CA VAL A 120 -11.18 -6.97 7.95
C VAL A 120 -12.34 -6.28 7.25
N LEU A 121 -13.51 -6.91 7.27
CA LEU A 121 -14.76 -6.34 6.78
C LEU A 121 -15.63 -5.95 7.98
N ASP A 122 -16.12 -4.73 8.00
CA ASP A 122 -17.06 -4.28 9.02
C ASP A 122 -18.39 -5.05 8.92
N ALA A 123 -18.90 -5.52 10.06
CA ALA A 123 -20.19 -6.19 10.18
C ALA A 123 -21.37 -5.30 9.77
N GLY A 124 -21.19 -3.97 9.79
CA GLY A 124 -22.19 -3.01 9.32
C GLY A 124 -22.35 -2.95 7.81
N ILE A 125 -21.45 -3.56 7.03
CA ILE A 125 -21.53 -3.54 5.56
C ILE A 125 -22.67 -4.44 5.08
N GLU A 126 -23.50 -3.91 4.21
CA GLU A 126 -24.59 -4.63 3.54
C GLU A 126 -24.07 -5.86 2.78
N GLU A 127 -24.89 -6.89 2.67
CA GLU A 127 -24.45 -8.18 2.13
C GLU A 127 -23.96 -8.09 0.68
N ASP A 128 -24.63 -7.31 -0.16
CA ASP A 128 -24.27 -7.12 -1.57
C ASP A 128 -22.99 -6.27 -1.70
N LEU A 129 -22.85 -5.21 -0.90
CA LEU A 129 -21.65 -4.37 -0.88
C LEU A 129 -20.43 -5.16 -0.37
N ARG A 130 -20.63 -5.97 0.68
CA ARG A 130 -19.62 -6.90 1.19
C ARG A 130 -19.20 -7.91 0.14
N LEU A 131 -20.14 -8.48 -0.60
CA LEU A 131 -19.86 -9.40 -1.71
C LEU A 131 -19.00 -8.73 -2.79
N ARG A 132 -19.28 -7.48 -3.15
CA ARG A 132 -18.47 -6.72 -4.12
C ARG A 132 -17.03 -6.55 -3.63
N HIS A 133 -16.82 -6.26 -2.35
CA HIS A 133 -15.48 -6.14 -1.77
C HIS A 133 -14.73 -7.49 -1.77
N LEU A 134 -15.42 -8.60 -1.53
CA LEU A 134 -14.84 -9.94 -1.66
C LEU A 134 -14.46 -10.26 -3.12
N GLN A 135 -15.31 -9.89 -4.09
CA GLN A 135 -15.00 -10.04 -5.51
C GLN A 135 -13.79 -9.20 -5.94
N VAL A 136 -13.62 -8.00 -5.36
CA VAL A 136 -12.41 -7.19 -5.56
C VAL A 136 -11.18 -7.89 -5.00
N ALA A 137 -11.28 -8.51 -3.82
CA ALA A 137 -10.17 -9.31 -3.28
C ALA A 137 -9.85 -10.51 -4.18
N ASP A 138 -10.85 -11.22 -4.70
CA ASP A 138 -10.67 -12.33 -5.65
C ASP A 138 -9.99 -11.85 -6.95
N ALA A 139 -10.44 -10.72 -7.50
CA ALA A 139 -9.85 -10.10 -8.68
C ALA A 139 -8.39 -9.67 -8.42
N ALA A 140 -8.09 -9.10 -7.25
CA ALA A 140 -6.73 -8.73 -6.87
C ALA A 140 -5.82 -9.96 -6.75
N ARG A 141 -6.30 -11.08 -6.21
CA ARG A 141 -5.54 -12.35 -6.22
C ARG A 141 -5.29 -12.83 -7.64
N ALA A 142 -6.32 -12.86 -8.49
CA ALA A 142 -6.27 -13.46 -9.82
C ALA A 142 -5.50 -12.61 -10.83
N SER A 143 -5.68 -11.29 -10.82
CA SER A 143 -5.11 -10.38 -11.83
C SER A 143 -3.81 -9.73 -11.40
N LEU A 144 -3.63 -9.47 -10.10
CA LEU A 144 -2.45 -8.78 -9.56
C LEU A 144 -1.49 -9.71 -8.82
N GLY A 145 -1.89 -10.96 -8.56
CA GLY A 145 -1.06 -11.94 -7.85
C GLY A 145 -0.82 -11.60 -6.38
N LEU A 146 -1.70 -10.80 -5.77
CA LEU A 146 -1.54 -10.36 -4.38
C LEU A 146 -1.88 -11.51 -3.40
N PRO A 147 -1.04 -11.78 -2.39
CA PRO A 147 -1.25 -12.88 -1.46
C PRO A 147 -2.23 -12.45 -0.35
N ILE A 148 -3.50 -12.33 -0.71
CA ILE A 148 -4.62 -12.09 0.21
C ILE A 148 -4.97 -13.42 0.86
N ILE A 149 -4.62 -13.58 2.14
CA ILE A 149 -4.60 -14.86 2.85
C ILE A 149 -5.99 -15.26 3.37
N GLU A 150 -6.64 -14.36 4.09
CA GLU A 150 -7.91 -14.61 4.77
C GLU A 150 -8.64 -13.29 4.96
N TYR A 151 -9.97 -13.35 5.06
CA TYR A 151 -10.77 -12.23 5.53
C TYR A 151 -11.52 -12.63 6.80
N ILE A 152 -11.83 -11.64 7.62
CA ILE A 152 -12.68 -11.78 8.81
C ILE A 152 -13.69 -10.65 8.81
N VAL A 153 -14.90 -10.93 9.32
CA VAL A 153 -15.90 -9.89 9.59
C VAL A 153 -15.78 -9.50 11.06
N THR A 154 -15.90 -8.22 11.39
CA THR A 154 -15.94 -7.77 12.78
C THR A 154 -17.12 -8.41 13.52
N ASP A 155 -17.03 -8.54 14.84
CA ASP A 155 -18.14 -9.12 15.65
C ASP A 155 -19.23 -8.10 15.98
N THR A 156 -18.97 -6.81 15.75
CA THR A 156 -19.90 -5.71 15.95
C THR A 156 -19.66 -4.65 14.86
N PRO A 157 -20.70 -3.97 14.35
CA PRO A 157 -20.53 -2.87 13.40
C PRO A 157 -19.63 -1.78 13.98
N LEU A 158 -18.73 -1.21 13.17
CA LEU A 158 -17.80 -0.19 13.68
C LEU A 158 -18.51 1.13 14.04
N GLU A 159 -19.66 1.40 13.41
CA GLU A 159 -20.45 2.63 13.55
C GLU A 159 -19.56 3.87 13.38
N VAL A 160 -19.15 4.10 12.12
CA VAL A 160 -18.32 5.25 11.73
C VAL A 160 -19.11 6.56 11.85
N GLU A 161 -18.50 7.54 12.51
CA GLU A 161 -18.95 8.93 12.54
C GLU A 161 -17.86 9.83 11.95
N LYS A 162 -18.22 10.75 11.06
CA LYS A 162 -17.33 11.68 10.36
C LYS A 162 -17.81 13.12 10.52
N TRP A 163 -16.90 14.08 10.72
CA TRP A 163 -17.22 15.51 10.80
C TRP A 163 -16.01 16.38 10.42
N ILE A 164 -16.26 17.66 10.15
CA ILE A 164 -15.21 18.68 10.07
C ILE A 164 -15.04 19.32 11.45
N ASP A 165 -13.81 19.38 11.93
CA ASP A 165 -13.48 20.11 13.14
C ASP A 165 -13.67 21.63 12.90
N PRO A 166 -14.56 22.31 13.66
CA PRO A 166 -14.85 23.72 13.45
C PRO A 166 -13.67 24.65 13.81
N GLU A 167 -12.74 24.21 14.65
CA GLU A 167 -11.57 25.00 15.05
C GLU A 167 -10.44 24.88 14.02
N THR A 168 -10.22 23.67 13.50
CA THR A 168 -9.08 23.39 12.62
C THR A 168 -9.43 23.31 11.13
N GLY A 169 -10.71 23.18 10.79
CA GLY A 169 -11.19 22.99 9.41
C GLY A 169 -10.81 21.64 8.80
N LYS A 170 -10.29 20.70 9.60
CA LYS A 170 -9.84 19.39 9.13
C LYS A 170 -10.95 18.36 9.25
N SER A 171 -10.99 17.40 8.32
CA SER A 171 -11.83 16.23 8.50
C SER A 171 -11.29 15.33 9.61
N THR A 172 -12.21 14.82 10.43
CA THR A 172 -11.91 13.93 11.54
C THR A 172 -13.11 13.02 11.80
N GLY A 173 -12.96 12.08 12.71
CA GLY A 173 -14.09 11.31 13.17
C GLY A 173 -13.73 10.21 14.16
N ARG A 174 -14.63 9.24 14.32
CA ARG A 174 -14.42 8.09 15.22
C ARG A 174 -15.16 6.85 14.75
N ILE A 175 -14.73 5.71 15.29
CA ILE A 175 -15.49 4.46 15.31
C ILE A 175 -15.97 4.20 16.73
N ARG A 176 -17.21 3.76 16.92
CA ARG A 176 -17.76 3.52 18.27
C ARG A 176 -17.28 2.22 18.89
N HIS A 177 -16.97 1.22 18.07
CA HIS A 177 -16.55 -0.11 18.52
C HIS A 177 -15.10 -0.45 18.08
N PRO A 178 -14.08 0.33 18.51
CA PRO A 178 -12.69 0.09 18.12
C PRO A 178 -12.13 -1.25 18.62
N ASP A 179 -12.67 -1.75 19.73
CA ASP A 179 -12.34 -3.05 20.31
C ASP A 179 -12.70 -4.21 19.38
N SER A 180 -13.81 -4.09 18.64
CA SER A 180 -14.24 -5.06 17.62
C SER A 180 -13.21 -5.16 16.48
N LEU A 181 -12.73 -4.02 15.98
CA LEU A 181 -11.65 -3.96 14.99
C LEU A 181 -10.36 -4.61 15.51
N ILE A 182 -9.94 -4.27 16.74
CA ILE A 182 -8.74 -4.84 17.36
C ILE A 182 -8.87 -6.37 17.50
N ARG A 183 -10.01 -6.89 17.96
CA ARG A 183 -10.24 -8.34 18.05
C ARG A 183 -10.12 -9.02 16.68
N ALA A 184 -10.75 -8.44 15.65
CA ALA A 184 -10.70 -8.96 14.28
C ALA A 184 -9.26 -9.03 13.74
N VAL A 185 -8.50 -7.94 13.87
CA VAL A 185 -7.10 -7.89 13.43
C VAL A 185 -6.24 -8.88 14.20
N ARG A 186 -6.37 -8.92 15.54
CA ARG A 186 -5.62 -9.85 16.39
C ARG A 186 -5.83 -11.31 15.98
N ASN A 187 -7.07 -11.66 15.62
CA ASN A 187 -7.40 -13.01 15.14
C ASN A 187 -6.68 -13.33 13.83
N LEU A 188 -6.69 -12.43 12.83
CA LEU A 188 -5.99 -12.61 11.56
C LEU A 188 -4.47 -12.75 11.76
N VAL A 189 -3.87 -11.86 12.56
CA VAL A 189 -2.43 -11.88 12.84
C VAL A 189 -2.03 -13.20 13.51
N ASN A 190 -2.81 -13.64 14.51
CA ASN A 190 -2.47 -14.83 15.28
C ASN A 190 -2.70 -16.13 14.51
N ARG A 191 -3.83 -16.27 13.82
CA ARG A 191 -4.22 -17.50 13.11
C ARG A 191 -3.53 -17.65 11.76
N SER A 192 -3.50 -16.58 10.97
CA SER A 192 -3.19 -16.64 9.54
C SER A 192 -1.79 -16.10 9.21
N LYS A 193 -1.10 -15.56 10.23
CA LYS A 193 0.25 -14.99 10.15
C LYS A 193 0.35 -13.97 9.02
N VAL A 194 -0.62 -13.06 8.96
CA VAL A 194 -0.60 -11.91 8.05
C VAL A 194 0.35 -10.86 8.61
N ASN A 195 1.00 -10.11 7.71
CA ASN A 195 1.92 -9.03 8.06
C ASN A 195 1.47 -7.67 7.48
N ALA A 196 0.28 -7.62 6.88
CA ALA A 196 -0.41 -6.37 6.52
C ALA A 196 -1.92 -6.57 6.63
N ILE A 197 -2.65 -5.48 6.89
CA ILE A 197 -4.11 -5.50 7.06
C ILE A 197 -4.76 -4.51 6.09
N ALA A 198 -5.83 -4.92 5.45
CA ALA A 198 -6.78 -4.00 4.81
C ALA A 198 -8.08 -3.99 5.60
N VAL A 199 -8.52 -2.81 6.04
CA VAL A 199 -9.78 -2.63 6.75
C VAL A 199 -10.80 -1.99 5.83
N VAL A 200 -12.01 -2.53 5.81
CA VAL A 200 -13.15 -2.00 5.08
C VAL A 200 -14.21 -1.64 6.09
N GLY A 201 -14.44 -0.35 6.32
CA GLY A 201 -15.45 0.15 7.26
C GLY A 201 -16.74 0.51 6.54
N ARG A 202 -17.91 0.28 7.13
CA ARG A 202 -19.16 0.89 6.64
C ARG A 202 -19.19 2.35 7.09
N PHE A 203 -19.08 3.27 6.14
CA PHE A 203 -19.15 4.71 6.39
C PHE A 203 -20.59 5.19 6.18
N PRO A 204 -21.08 6.22 6.87
CA PRO A 204 -22.39 6.79 6.58
C PRO A 204 -22.42 7.34 5.14
N ASP A 205 -23.52 7.05 4.43
CA ASP A 205 -23.77 7.60 3.09
C ASP A 205 -23.98 9.11 3.19
N ASP A 206 -23.46 9.86 2.21
CA ASP A 206 -23.64 11.30 2.15
C ASP A 206 -25.06 11.66 1.67
N ASP A 207 -25.63 12.71 2.25
CA ASP A 207 -26.90 13.26 1.80
C ASP A 207 -26.74 13.86 0.40
N THR A 208 -27.58 13.45 -0.55
CA THR A 208 -27.45 13.78 -1.98
C THR A 208 -27.72 15.24 -2.33
N ASP A 209 -28.19 16.03 -1.37
CA ASP A 209 -28.71 17.38 -1.59
C ASP A 209 -27.65 18.49 -1.41
N ASP A 210 -26.49 18.16 -0.85
CA ASP A 210 -25.40 19.12 -0.67
C ASP A 210 -24.42 19.09 -1.84
N VAL A 211 -24.09 20.28 -2.36
CA VAL A 211 -22.98 20.45 -3.30
C VAL A 211 -21.70 20.10 -2.56
N ASP A 212 -21.20 18.90 -2.82
CA ASP A 212 -19.94 18.44 -2.26
C ASP A 212 -18.77 19.26 -2.84
N ASP A 213 -18.32 20.25 -2.07
CA ASP A 213 -17.18 21.11 -2.41
C ASP A 213 -15.91 20.30 -2.69
N TYR A 214 -15.73 19.14 -2.04
CA TYR A 214 -14.59 18.26 -2.32
C TYR A 214 -14.66 17.71 -3.75
N ARG A 215 -15.85 17.29 -4.20
CA ARG A 215 -16.07 16.85 -5.59
C ARG A 215 -15.87 17.98 -6.60
N LEU A 216 -16.07 19.23 -6.21
CA LEU A 216 -15.74 20.41 -7.03
C LEU A 216 -14.26 20.82 -6.94
N GLY A 217 -13.43 20.12 -6.16
CA GLY A 217 -12.02 20.44 -6.00
C GLY A 217 -11.76 21.69 -5.16
N MET A 218 -12.71 22.06 -4.30
CA MET A 218 -12.69 23.25 -3.43
C MET A 218 -12.82 22.91 -1.94
N GLY A 219 -13.19 21.67 -1.61
CA GLY A 219 -13.44 21.21 -0.24
C GLY A 219 -12.45 20.16 0.25
N VAL A 220 -12.59 19.80 1.53
CA VAL A 220 -11.79 18.79 2.23
C VAL A 220 -12.47 17.43 2.08
N ASP A 221 -11.68 16.37 1.90
CA ASP A 221 -12.20 14.99 1.96
C ASP A 221 -12.70 14.67 3.37
N LEU A 222 -14.01 14.52 3.53
CA LEU A 222 -14.66 14.23 4.80
C LEU A 222 -14.34 12.81 5.33
N LEU A 223 -13.97 11.87 4.45
CA LEU A 223 -13.71 10.47 4.80
C LEU A 223 -12.29 10.29 5.36
N ALA A 224 -11.32 11.03 4.80
CA ALA A 224 -9.89 10.91 5.09
C ALA A 224 -9.55 10.92 6.59
N GLY A 225 -10.29 11.71 7.38
CA GLY A 225 -10.07 11.79 8.84
C GLY A 225 -10.33 10.47 9.56
N VAL A 226 -11.47 9.83 9.32
CA VAL A 226 -11.81 8.55 9.96
C VAL A 226 -10.93 7.42 9.42
N GLU A 227 -10.66 7.44 8.12
CA GLU A 227 -9.74 6.52 7.48
C GLU A 227 -8.37 6.49 8.17
N ALA A 228 -7.81 7.68 8.42
CA ALA A 228 -6.58 7.83 9.19
C ALA A 228 -6.71 7.29 10.62
N VAL A 229 -7.84 7.52 11.31
CA VAL A 229 -8.11 6.95 12.64
C VAL A 229 -8.08 5.42 12.63
N ILE A 230 -8.69 4.79 11.62
CA ILE A 230 -8.75 3.33 11.47
C ILE A 230 -7.35 2.74 11.26
N SER A 231 -6.60 3.24 10.26
CA SER A 231 -5.26 2.71 9.98
C SER A 231 -4.29 3.00 11.11
N HIS A 232 -4.35 4.19 11.71
CA HIS A 232 -3.54 4.57 12.86
C HIS A 232 -3.75 3.60 14.02
N LEU A 233 -5.02 3.27 14.36
CA LEU A 233 -5.33 2.34 15.44
C LEU A 233 -4.68 0.98 15.22
N VAL A 234 -4.77 0.44 14.00
CA VAL A 234 -4.21 -0.88 13.66
C VAL A 234 -2.68 -0.83 13.68
N VAL A 235 -2.06 0.15 13.04
CA VAL A 235 -0.59 0.26 12.96
C VAL A 235 0.01 0.49 14.35
N LYS A 236 -0.62 1.32 15.18
CA LYS A 236 -0.17 1.58 16.54
C LYS A 236 -0.20 0.33 17.43
N GLU A 237 -1.28 -0.44 17.36
CA GLU A 237 -1.48 -1.63 18.20
C GLU A 237 -0.66 -2.83 17.71
N PHE A 238 -0.72 -3.11 16.41
CA PHE A 238 -0.20 -4.35 15.83
C PHE A 238 1.12 -4.19 15.11
N LYS A 239 1.59 -2.95 14.90
CA LYS A 239 2.94 -2.72 14.38
C LYS A 239 3.17 -3.35 12.99
N ILE A 240 2.10 -3.44 12.21
CA ILE A 240 2.08 -3.92 10.82
C ILE A 240 1.39 -2.89 9.93
N PRO A 241 1.76 -2.78 8.65
CA PRO A 241 1.08 -1.91 7.69
C PRO A 241 -0.43 -2.12 7.67
N CYS A 242 -1.17 -1.02 7.62
CA CYS A 242 -2.62 -1.04 7.46
C CYS A 242 -3.04 -0.08 6.34
N ALA A 243 -3.91 -0.57 5.46
CA ALA A 243 -4.68 0.26 4.55
C ALA A 243 -6.16 0.23 4.95
N HIS A 244 -6.89 1.29 4.63
CA HIS A 244 -8.32 1.45 4.90
C HIS A 244 -9.07 1.63 3.59
N ALA A 245 -10.37 1.37 3.58
CA ALA A 245 -11.27 1.78 2.51
C ALA A 245 -12.69 1.99 3.08
N PRO A 246 -13.44 2.98 2.58
CA PRO A 246 -14.82 3.16 2.95
C PRO A 246 -15.70 2.27 2.07
N ALA A 247 -16.60 1.52 2.71
CA ALA A 247 -17.76 0.91 2.07
C ALA A 247 -18.93 1.89 2.20
N MET A 248 -19.41 2.39 1.07
CA MET A 248 -20.53 3.32 0.98
C MET A 248 -21.39 2.97 -0.24
N SER A 249 -22.63 3.43 -0.21
CA SER A 249 -23.50 3.42 -1.37
C SER A 249 -22.88 4.27 -2.50
N PRO A 250 -23.00 3.84 -3.77
CA PRO A 250 -22.48 4.62 -4.87
C PRO A 250 -23.21 5.96 -4.99
N LEU A 251 -22.43 7.05 -5.00
CA LEU A 251 -22.96 8.39 -5.25
C LEU A 251 -23.64 8.47 -6.62
N THR A 252 -24.65 9.33 -6.69
CA THR A 252 -25.31 9.70 -7.95
C THR A 252 -24.32 10.42 -8.87
N MET A 253 -24.41 10.16 -10.16
CA MET A 253 -23.54 10.79 -11.16
C MET A 253 -23.77 12.30 -11.18
N SER A 254 -22.69 13.07 -11.04
CA SER A 254 -22.73 14.53 -11.18
C SER A 254 -22.22 14.95 -12.56
N LEU A 255 -22.87 15.94 -13.17
CA LEU A 255 -22.39 16.60 -14.39
C LEU A 255 -21.29 17.63 -14.10
N SER A 256 -21.21 18.11 -12.86
CA SER A 256 -20.21 19.07 -12.39
C SER A 256 -19.25 18.33 -11.46
N LEU A 257 -18.08 17.96 -11.99
CA LEU A 257 -17.05 17.23 -11.28
C LEU A 257 -15.68 17.81 -11.63
N SER A 258 -14.85 18.03 -10.62
CA SER A 258 -13.50 18.50 -10.84
C SER A 258 -12.61 17.38 -11.40
N PRO A 259 -11.72 17.67 -12.36
CA PRO A 259 -10.71 16.70 -12.78
C PRO A 259 -9.84 16.17 -11.64
N LYS A 260 -9.71 16.92 -10.53
CA LYS A 260 -8.92 16.53 -9.35
C LYS A 260 -9.56 15.38 -8.55
N SER A 261 -10.88 15.31 -8.51
CA SER A 261 -11.67 14.29 -7.80
C SER A 261 -12.23 13.20 -8.73
N ALA A 262 -12.17 13.43 -10.05
CA ALA A 262 -12.79 12.57 -11.06
C ALA A 262 -12.30 11.11 -11.04
N ALA A 263 -11.09 10.86 -10.53
CA ALA A 263 -10.56 9.51 -10.41
C ALA A 263 -11.47 8.61 -9.56
N GLU A 264 -12.10 9.16 -8.52
CA GLU A 264 -12.98 8.43 -7.59
C GLU A 264 -14.23 7.84 -8.26
N GLU A 265 -14.74 8.48 -9.33
CA GLU A 265 -15.90 7.97 -10.08
C GLU A 265 -15.60 6.68 -10.85
N VAL A 266 -14.35 6.49 -11.26
CA VAL A 266 -13.91 5.32 -12.02
C VAL A 266 -13.77 4.10 -11.11
N GLY A 267 -13.60 4.30 -9.80
CA GLY A 267 -13.29 3.28 -8.81
C GLY A 267 -14.21 3.30 -7.59
N LYS A 268 -15.51 3.04 -7.79
CA LYS A 268 -16.50 3.04 -6.70
C LYS A 268 -16.26 1.98 -5.61
N LEU A 269 -15.42 0.98 -5.88
CA LEU A 269 -14.96 -0.01 -4.90
C LEU A 269 -13.48 0.24 -4.58
N TRP A 270 -13.25 1.21 -3.69
CA TRP A 270 -11.94 1.77 -3.30
C TRP A 270 -10.84 0.76 -2.93
N ILE A 271 -11.23 -0.43 -2.48
CA ILE A 271 -10.33 -1.45 -1.95
C ILE A 271 -9.23 -1.89 -2.94
N ALA A 272 -9.51 -1.91 -4.25
CA ALA A 272 -8.61 -2.54 -5.22
C ALA A 272 -7.20 -1.93 -5.21
N ASN A 273 -7.08 -0.62 -4.98
CA ASN A 273 -5.79 0.09 -5.05
C ASN A 273 -5.04 0.07 -3.71
N ASN A 274 -5.77 0.06 -2.60
CA ASN A 274 -5.18 -0.03 -1.26
C ASN A 274 -4.42 -1.35 -1.03
N PHE A 275 -4.81 -2.43 -1.72
CA PHE A 275 -4.03 -3.66 -1.77
C PHE A 275 -2.72 -3.56 -2.55
N ILE A 276 -2.67 -2.74 -3.59
CA ILE A 276 -1.50 -2.58 -4.46
C ILE A 276 -0.36 -1.88 -3.70
N PHE A 277 -0.71 -0.93 -2.82
CA PHE A 277 0.25 -0.15 -2.04
C PHE A 277 0.69 -0.83 -0.75
N GLY A 278 -0.17 -1.68 -0.17
CA GLY A 278 0.15 -2.48 1.01
C GLY A 278 1.22 -3.55 0.80
N GLY A 279 1.86 -3.65 -0.37
CA GLY A 279 2.80 -4.72 -0.73
C GLY A 279 4.30 -4.41 -0.57
N SER A 280 4.70 -3.18 -0.26
CA SER A 280 6.10 -2.74 -0.48
C SER A 280 6.98 -2.60 0.77
N MET A 281 6.39 -2.48 1.97
CA MET A 281 7.18 -2.37 3.21
C MET A 281 6.58 -3.13 4.38
N THR A 282 7.47 -3.60 5.27
CA THR A 282 7.16 -4.04 6.63
C THR A 282 7.90 -3.12 7.61
N LEU A 283 7.37 -2.99 8.82
CA LEU A 283 7.97 -2.19 9.88
C LEU A 283 9.00 -3.02 10.63
N GLU A 284 10.21 -2.48 10.79
CA GLU A 284 11.23 -3.03 11.68
C GLU A 284 11.32 -2.19 12.95
N PHE A 285 11.43 -2.87 14.09
CA PHE A 285 11.59 -2.23 15.39
C PHE A 285 13.07 -2.23 15.76
N GLY A 286 13.60 -1.07 16.12
CA GLY A 286 14.91 -0.99 16.73
C GLY A 286 14.93 -1.80 18.03
N ASN A 287 15.96 -2.62 18.21
CA ASN A 287 16.34 -3.16 19.51
C ASN A 287 16.83 -2.04 20.43
#